data_AF-A0A9D4HQU6-F1
#
_entry.id   AF-A0A9D4HQU6-F1
#
_cell.length_a   1.000
_cell.length_b   1.000
_cell.length_c   1.000
_cell.angle_alpha   90.00
_cell.angle_beta   90.00
_cell.angle_gamma   90.00
#
_symmetry.space_group_name_H-M   'P 1'
#
loop_
_entity.id
_entity.type
_entity.pdbx_description
1 polymer ?
#
loop_
_entity_poly.entity_id
_entity_poly.type
_entity_poly.pdbx_seq_one_letter_code
_entity_poly.pdbx_strand_id
1 'polypeptide(L)' 'MSIKLAFGNRASGPYKTPMRVCIVAVDEEPSTFRGKDGTERKVLACAVSDGCKVVRVVCYASNLFGRLKVCQLPYL' A
#
# COMPACT_ATOMS: atom_id res chain seq x y z
N MET A 1 0.73 12.92 10.60
CA MET A 1 -0.45 12.10 10.94
C MET A 1 -0.04 10.64 10.83
N SER A 2 -0.34 9.80 11.82
CA SER A 2 0.10 8.40 11.82
C SER A 2 -0.92 7.47 11.17
N ILE A 3 -0.46 6.34 10.64
CA ILE A 3 -1.26 5.19 10.21
C ILE A 3 -2.18 4.77 11.35
N LYS A 4 -1.73 4.76 12.61
CA LYS A 4 -2.59 4.44 13.77
C LYS A 4 -3.83 5.35 13.85
N LEU A 5 -3.68 6.65 13.62
CA LEU A 5 -4.78 7.61 13.65
C LEU A 5 -5.67 7.52 12.39
N ALA A 6 -5.08 7.20 11.24
CA ALA A 6 -5.84 7.05 9.99
C ALA A 6 -6.68 5.75 9.97
N PHE A 7 -6.13 4.62 10.45
CA PHE A 7 -6.77 3.31 10.42
C PHE A 7 -7.47 2.90 11.72
N GLY A 8 -7.18 3.56 12.84
CA GLY A 8 -7.70 3.16 14.16
C GLY A 8 -9.20 3.38 14.35
N ASN A 9 -9.80 4.35 13.64
CA ASN A 9 -11.19 4.77 13.82
C ASN A 9 -12.06 4.62 12.55
N ARG A 10 -11.51 4.10 11.45
CA ARG A 10 -12.25 3.87 10.19
C ARG A 10 -11.86 2.52 9.61
N ALA A 11 -12.86 1.65 9.43
CA ALA A 11 -12.69 0.36 8.78
C ALA A 11 -12.55 0.47 7.25
N SER A 12 -13.09 1.52 6.62
CA SER A 12 -13.05 1.70 5.15
C SER A 12 -13.35 3.15 4.71
N GLY A 13 -13.08 3.45 3.43
CA GLY A 13 -13.40 4.72 2.76
C GLY A 13 -12.18 5.50 2.25
N PRO A 14 -12.38 6.51 1.39
CA PRO A 14 -11.28 7.30 0.84
C PRO A 14 -10.65 8.21 1.91
N TYR A 15 -9.33 8.29 1.90
CA TYR A 15 -8.55 9.23 2.72
C TYR A 15 -8.37 10.55 1.96
N LYS A 16 -8.71 11.68 2.61
CA LYS A 16 -8.62 13.02 1.99
C LYS A 16 -7.31 13.75 2.27
N THR A 17 -6.54 13.30 3.25
CA THR A 17 -5.28 13.94 3.65
C THR A 17 -4.10 13.10 3.19
N PRO A 18 -3.15 13.67 2.41
CA PRO A 18 -1.93 12.97 2.04
C PRO A 18 -1.10 12.55 3.27
N MET A 19 -0.49 11.37 3.20
CA MET A 19 0.39 10.84 4.25
C MET A 19 1.71 10.39 3.62
N ARG A 20 2.82 10.73 4.27
CA ARG A 20 4.15 10.19 3.91
C ARG A 20 4.33 8.85 4.60
N VAL A 21 4.72 7.84 3.82
CA VAL A 21 5.02 6.47 4.28
C VAL A 21 6.26 5.97 3.56
N CYS A 22 6.95 5.01 4.18
CA CYS A 22 8.02 4.23 3.56
C CYS A 22 7.45 2.88 3.13
N ILE A 23 7.78 2.43 1.92
CA ILE A 23 7.52 1.04 1.51
C ILE A 23 8.55 0.16 2.21
N VAL A 24 8.11 -0.85 2.95
CA VAL A 24 8.97 -1.74 3.74
C VAL A 24 9.03 -3.17 3.18
N ALA A 25 8.06 -3.57 2.38
CA ALA A 25 8.08 -4.82 1.61
C ALA A 25 7.21 -4.66 0.36
N VAL A 26 7.54 -5.39 -0.71
CA VAL A 26 6.76 -5.46 -1.95
C VAL A 26 6.75 -6.92 -2.37
N ASP A 27 5.59 -7.43 -2.77
CA ASP A 27 5.51 -8.78 -3.36
C ASP A 27 6.34 -8.82 -4.66
N GLU A 28 6.99 -9.95 -4.94
CA GLU A 28 7.90 -10.06 -6.10
C GLU A 28 7.14 -10.00 -7.43
N GLU A 29 5.94 -10.57 -7.49
CA GLU A 29 5.12 -10.64 -8.69
C GLU A 29 3.71 -10.07 -8.47
N PRO A 30 3.13 -9.37 -9.47
CA PRO A 30 1.74 -8.97 -9.41
C PRO A 30 0.79 -10.18 -9.43
N SER A 31 -0.19 -10.18 -8.54
CA SER A 31 -1.29 -11.15 -8.54
C SER A 31 -2.45 -10.66 -9.41
N THR A 32 -3.36 -11.57 -9.78
CA THR A 32 -4.60 -11.22 -10.47
C THR A 32 -5.75 -11.09 -9.48
N PHE A 33 -6.61 -10.11 -9.72
CA PHE A 33 -7.85 -9.88 -8.97
C PHE A 33 -8.99 -9.65 -9.97
N ARG A 34 -10.14 -10.26 -9.69
CA ARG A 34 -11.36 -10.03 -10.45
C ARG A 34 -12.12 -8.85 -9.87
N GLY A 35 -12.17 -7.76 -10.63
CA GLY A 35 -12.92 -6.56 -10.27
C GLY A 35 -14.41 -6.83 -10.09
N LYS A 36 -15.11 -5.89 -9.43
CA LYS A 36 -16.57 -5.95 -9.30
C LYS A 36 -17.29 -5.89 -10.66
N ASP A 37 -16.63 -5.32 -11.67
CA ASP A 37 -17.05 -5.29 -13.07
C ASP A 37 -16.84 -6.63 -13.80
N GLY A 38 -16.30 -7.64 -13.12
CA GLY A 38 -16.00 -8.95 -13.68
C GLY A 38 -14.67 -9.02 -14.43
N THR A 39 -14.00 -7.89 -14.65
CA THR A 39 -12.74 -7.76 -15.37
C THR A 39 -11.57 -8.25 -14.51
N GLU A 40 -10.67 -9.04 -15.08
CA GLU A 40 -9.41 -9.38 -14.44
C GLU A 40 -8.40 -8.23 -14.53
N ARG A 41 -7.80 -7.88 -13.39
CA ARG A 41 -6.78 -6.83 -13.28
C ARG A 41 -5.60 -7.35 -12.49
N LYS A 42 -4.40 -6.87 -12.81
CA LYS A 42 -3.21 -7.12 -12.00
C LYS A 42 -3.19 -6.18 -10.80
N VAL A 43 -2.77 -6.69 -9.66
CA VAL A 43 -2.55 -5.94 -8.44
C VAL A 43 -1.20 -6.31 -7.85
N LEU A 44 -0.54 -5.36 -7.19
CA LEU A 44 0.71 -5.62 -6.47
C LEU A 44 0.51 -5.28 -5.00
N ALA A 45 0.71 -6.24 -4.10
CA ALA A 45 0.64 -5.98 -2.68
C ALA A 45 1.98 -5.47 -2.17
N CYS A 46 1.92 -4.59 -1.18
CA CYS A 46 3.10 -4.11 -0.48
C CYS A 46 2.77 -3.79 0.97
N ALA A 47 3.80 -3.65 1.80
CA ALA A 47 3.68 -3.16 3.16
C ALA A 47 4.25 -1.74 3.24
N VAL A 48 3.54 -0.85 3.92
CA VAL A 48 3.98 0.53 4.15
C VAL A 48 4.03 0.84 5.63
N SER A 49 4.98 1.68 6.02
CA SER A 49 5.20 2.12 7.40
C SER A 49 5.28 3.64 7.49
N ASP A 50 4.75 4.21 8.56
CA ASP A 50 4.94 5.62 8.95
C ASP A 50 6.04 5.79 10.01
N GLY A 51 6.76 4.71 10.34
CA GLY A 51 7.75 4.65 11.42
C GLY A 51 7.18 4.12 12.75
N CYS A 52 5.85 4.11 12.92
CA CYS A 52 5.20 3.62 14.14
C CYS A 52 4.39 2.34 13.90
N LYS A 53 3.81 2.18 12.71
CA LYS A 53 3.00 1.03 12.34
C LYS A 53 3.27 0.61 10.90
N VAL A 54 3.20 -0.70 10.67
CA VAL A 54 3.21 -1.30 9.33
C VAL A 54 1.79 -1.72 8.98
N VAL A 55 1.35 -1.44 7.75
CA VAL A 55 0.08 -1.92 7.19
C VAL A 55 0.29 -2.49 5.80
N ARG A 56 -0.50 -3.50 5.45
CA ARG A 56 -0.58 -4.03 4.09
C ARG A 56 -1.45 -3.12 3.23
N VAL A 57 -0.99 -2.83 2.02
CA VAL A 57 -1.72 -2.09 1.00
C VAL A 57 -1.66 -2.83 -0.34
N VAL A 58 -2.62 -2.53 -1.21
CA VAL A 58 -2.73 -3.13 -2.54
C VAL A 58 -2.75 -2.03 -3.58
N CYS A 59 -1.83 -2.11 -4.55
CA CYS A 59 -1.77 -1.21 -5.69
C CYS A 59 -2.58 -1.81 -6.86
N TYR A 60 -3.64 -1.10 -7.28
CA TYR A 60 -4.48 -1.48 -8.42
C TYR A 60 -4.04 -0.84 -9.74
N ALA A 61 -3.13 0.13 -9.69
CA ALA A 61 -2.64 0.87 -10.84
C ALA A 61 -1.34 0.23 -11.36
N SER A 62 -1.45 -0.65 -12.35
CA SER A 62 -0.32 -1.44 -12.87
C SER A 62 0.84 -0.61 -13.42
N ASN A 63 0.54 0.59 -13.95
CA ASN A 63 1.55 1.55 -14.39
C ASN A 63 2.45 2.08 -13.25
N LEU A 64 2.11 1.83 -11.98
CA LEU A 64 2.90 2.24 -10.82
C LEU A 64 3.79 1.12 -10.25
N PHE A 65 3.68 -0.12 -10.71
CA PHE A 65 4.37 -1.27 -10.10
C PHE A 65 5.90 -1.10 -10.04
N GLY A 66 6.53 -0.69 -11.14
CA GLY A 66 7.98 -0.44 -11.17
C GLY A 66 8.46 0.73 -10.30
N ARG A 67 7.54 1.52 -9.73
CA ARG A 67 7.82 2.63 -8.81
C ARG A 67 7.76 2.22 -7.35
N LEU A 68 7.18 1.06 -7.03
CA LEU A 68 7.10 0.55 -5.66
C LEU A 68 8.44 -0.09 -5.31
N LYS A 69 9.27 0.62 -4.56
CA LYS A 69 10.59 0.15 -4.12
C LYS A 69 10.69 0.27 -2.61
N VAL A 70 11.23 -0.77 -1.97
CA VAL A 70 11.50 -0.75 -0.54
C VAL A 70 12.46 0.40 -0.25
N CYS A 71 12.09 1.25 0.70
CA CYS A 71 12.95 2.31 1.19
C CYS A 71 13.95 1.69 2.17
N GLN A 72 15.24 2.00 2.03
CA GLN A 72 16.18 1.74 3.13
C GLN A 72 15.81 2.66 4.30
N LEU A 73 15.35 2.07 5.39
CA LEU A 73 15.20 2.81 6.64
C LEU A 73 16.62 3.08 7.16
N PRO A 74 16.97 4.33 7.52
CA PRO A 74 18.34 4.70 7.90
C PRO A 74 18.83 4.08 9.22
N TYR A 75 18.09 3.15 9.84
CA TYR A 75 18.39 2.60 11.17
C TYR A 75 18.02 1.10 11.31
N LEU A 76 18.37 0.29 10.31
CA LEU A 76 18.57 -1.15 10.47
C LEU A 76 20.02 -1.50 10.14
#